data_AF-A0A968KSH5-F1
#
_entry.id   AF-A0A968KSH5-F1
#
_cell.length_a   1.000
_cell.length_b   1.000
_cell.length_c   1.000
_cell.angle_alpha   90.00
_cell.angle_beta   90.00
_cell.angle_gamma   90.00
#
_symmetry.space_group_name_H-M   'P 1'
#
loop_
_entity.id
_entity.type
_entity.pdbx_description
1 polymer ?
#
loop_
_entity_poly.entity_id
_entity_poly.type
_entity_poly.pdbx_seq_one_letter_code
_entity_poly.pdbx_strand_id
1 'polypeptide(L)' 'GVQVLRRRLLAQARGRVLEVAVGTGRNLRHYPPHCTITALDFSLPMLREAKRRVAAHRCRAALHLMDAE' A
#
# COMPACT_ATOMS: atom_id res chain seq x y z
N GLY A 1 19.33 -3.79 -1.43
CA GLY A 1 18.62 -2.82 -2.29
C GLY A 1 17.21 -2.54 -1.77
N VAL A 2 16.57 -1.46 -2.24
CA VAL A 2 15.26 -0.97 -1.72
C VAL A 2 14.16 -2.05 -1.67
N GLN A 3 14.14 -2.99 -2.61
CA GLN A 3 13.16 -4.09 -2.63
C GLN A 3 13.29 -5.04 -1.43
N VAL A 4 14.53 -5.37 -1.03
CA VAL A 4 14.80 -6.22 0.14
C VAL A 4 14.38 -5.49 1.42
N LEU A 5 14.64 -4.19 1.49
CA LEU A 5 14.25 -3.36 2.64
C LEU A 5 12.73 -3.30 2.80
N ARG A 6 11.99 -3.06 1.71
CA ARG A 6 10.51 -3.08 1.72
C ARG A 6 9.97 -4.39 2.27
N ARG A 7 10.47 -5.52 1.76
CA ARG A 7 10.03 -6.85 2.23
C ARG A 7 10.30 -7.03 3.73
N ARG A 8 11.50 -6.67 4.20
CA ARG A 8 11.90 -6.87 5.61
C ARG A 8 11.14 -5.97 6.57
N LEU A 9 10.95 -4.70 6.24
CA LEU A 9 10.27 -3.75 7.12
C LEU A 9 8.77 -3.99 7.15
N LEU A 10 8.13 -4.11 5.99
CA LEU A 10 6.67 -4.18 5.90
C LEU A 10 6.11 -5.52 6.38
N ALA A 11 6.88 -6.61 6.33
CA ALA A 11 6.51 -7.90 6.89
C ALA A 11 6.31 -7.88 8.42
N GLN A 12 6.78 -6.84 9.11
CA GLN A 12 6.62 -6.69 10.56
C GLN A 12 5.34 -5.95 10.94
N ALA A 13 4.64 -5.33 9.99
CA ALA A 13 3.39 -4.61 10.23
C ALA A 13 2.27 -5.56 10.66
N ARG A 14 1.37 -5.08 11.53
CA ARG A 14 0.26 -5.86 12.11
C ARG A 14 -0.96 -4.96 12.30
N GLY A 15 -2.14 -5.56 12.26
CA GLY A 15 -3.40 -4.86 12.56
C GLY A 15 -3.81 -3.86 11.49
N ARG A 16 -4.11 -2.62 11.91
CA ARG A 16 -4.53 -1.52 11.03
C ARG A 16 -3.30 -0.71 10.62
N VAL A 17 -3.11 -0.56 9.31
CA VAL A 17 -1.96 0.13 8.73
C VAL A 17 -2.43 1.33 7.94
N LEU A 18 -1.76 2.47 8.13
CA LEU A 18 -1.89 3.64 7.27
C LEU A 18 -0.65 3.75 6.37
N GLU A 19 -0.85 3.74 5.05
CA GLU A 19 0.20 3.98 4.06
C GLU A 19 -0.02 5.37 3.45
N VAL A 20 0.83 6.32 3.83
CA VAL A 20 0.85 7.68 3.28
C VAL A 20 1.69 7.69 2.01
N ALA A 21 1.24 8.43 0.99
CA ALA A 21 1.88 8.49 -0.33
C ALA A 21 2.11 7.09 -0.93
N VAL A 22 1.03 6.29 -1.00
CA VAL A 22 1.08 4.90 -1.50
C VAL A 22 1.59 4.81 -2.94
N GLY A 23 1.47 5.91 -3.70
CA GLY A 23 1.85 5.99 -5.09
C GLY A 23 1.20 4.87 -5.90
N THR A 24 2.02 4.13 -6.64
CA THR A 24 1.56 3.00 -7.46
C THR A 24 1.30 1.71 -6.67
N GLY A 25 1.40 1.73 -5.34
CA GLY A 25 1.12 0.56 -4.49
C GLY A 25 2.23 -0.49 -4.45
N ARG A 26 3.49 -0.10 -4.70
CA ARG A 26 4.65 -1.03 -4.70
C ARG A 26 4.87 -1.72 -3.35
N ASN A 27 4.48 -1.08 -2.26
CA ASN A 27 4.61 -1.60 -0.89
C ASN A 27 3.52 -2.64 -0.55
N LEU A 28 2.35 -2.56 -1.18
CA LEU A 28 1.14 -3.32 -0.80
C LEU A 28 1.36 -4.84 -0.75
N ARG A 29 2.12 -5.39 -1.70
CA ARG A 29 2.43 -6.83 -1.78
C ARG A 29 3.32 -7.35 -0.64
N HIS A 30 3.95 -6.47 0.12
CA HIS A 30 4.89 -6.82 1.18
C HIS A 30 4.24 -6.79 2.57
N TYR A 31 3.03 -6.25 2.68
CA TYR A 31 2.25 -6.31 3.92
C TYR A 31 1.69 -7.72 4.13
N PRO A 32 1.68 -8.23 5.38
CA PRO A 32 1.04 -9.49 5.70
C PRO A 32 -0.45 -9.48 5.38
N PRO A 33 -1.05 -10.64 4.99
CA PRO A 33 -2.45 -10.72 4.58
C PRO A 33 -3.45 -10.41 5.71
N HIS A 34 -3.02 -10.47 6.97
CA HIS A 34 -3.84 -10.12 8.13
C HIS A 34 -3.88 -8.60 8.41
N CYS A 35 -3.10 -7.79 7.70
CA CYS A 35 -3.16 -6.34 7.81
C CYS A 35 -4.40 -5.80 7.10
N THR A 36 -5.06 -4.81 7.71
CA THR A 36 -6.08 -4.00 7.05
C THR A 36 -5.47 -2.64 6.73
N ILE A 37 -5.27 -2.37 5.44
CA ILE A 37 -4.50 -1.21 4.98
C ILE A 37 -5.48 -0.11 4.55
N THR A 38 -5.25 1.09 5.06
CA THR A 38 -5.78 2.34 4.51
C THR A 38 -4.63 3.02 3.81
N ALA A 39 -4.76 3.31 2.52
CA ALA A 39 -3.68 3.85 1.72
C ALA A 39 -4.17 5.09 0.98
N LEU A 40 -3.35 6.13 0.96
CA LEU A 40 -3.71 7.43 0.41
C LEU A 40 -2.61 8.02 -0.45
N ASP A 41 -3.03 8.75 -1.48
CA ASP A 41 -2.16 9.52 -2.37
C ASP A 41 -2.97 10.64 -3.03
N PHE A 42 -2.36 11.78 -3.31
CA PHE A 42 -3.02 12.89 -4.02
C PHE A 42 -3.10 12.64 -5.54
N SER A 43 -2.31 11.71 -6.07
CA SER A 43 -2.22 11.42 -7.51
C SER A 43 -3.21 10.34 -7.94
N LEU A 44 -4.32 10.78 -8.54
CA LEU A 44 -5.31 9.86 -9.13
C LEU A 44 -4.71 8.87 -10.15
N PRO A 45 -3.78 9.25 -11.06
CA PRO A 45 -3.12 8.29 -11.94
C PRO A 45 -2.35 7.21 -11.19
N MET A 46 -1.69 7.55 -10.09
CA MET A 46 -0.96 6.57 -9.27
C MET A 46 -1.92 5.63 -8.55
N LEU A 47 -3.03 6.14 -7.99
CA LEU A 47 -4.06 5.31 -7.35
C LEU A 47 -4.72 4.33 -8.32
N ARG A 48 -4.90 4.70 -9.60
CA ARG A 48 -5.41 3.77 -10.62
C ARG A 48 -4.47 2.57 -10.79
N GLU A 49 -3.16 2.80 -10.79
CA GLU A 49 -2.17 1.72 -10.84
C GLU A 49 -2.12 0.93 -9.53
N ALA A 50 -2.20 1.59 -8.38
CA ALA A 50 -2.28 0.91 -7.08
C ALA A 50 -3.48 -0.03 -7.01
N LYS A 51 -4.65 0.40 -7.51
CA LYS A 51 -5.87 -0.41 -7.57
C LYS A 51 -5.67 -1.71 -8.36
N ARG A 52 -4.95 -1.66 -9.49
CA ARG A 52 -4.60 -2.86 -10.26
C ARG A 52 -3.74 -3.83 -9.45
N ARG A 53 -2.79 -3.31 -8.67
CA ARG A 53 -1.91 -4.14 -7.82
C ARG A 53 -2.64 -4.74 -6.63
N VAL A 54 -3.56 -4.00 -6.02
CA VAL A 54 -4.45 -4.53 -4.97
C VAL A 54 -5.20 -5.75 -5.49
N ALA A 55 -5.79 -5.65 -6.68
CA ALA A 55 -6.49 -6.76 -7.32
C ALA A 55 -5.56 -7.94 -7.65
N ALA A 56 -4.38 -7.66 -8.23
CA ALA A 56 -3.41 -8.69 -8.62
C ALA A 56 -2.81 -9.46 -7.43
N HIS A 57 -2.66 -8.81 -6.27
CA HIS A 57 -2.02 -9.39 -5.09
C HIS A 57 -3.01 -9.78 -3.98
N ARG A 58 -4.33 -9.63 -4.21
CA ARG A 58 -5.38 -9.91 -3.22
C ARG A 58 -5.12 -9.26 -1.85
N CYS A 59 -4.56 -8.05 -1.86
CA CYS A 59 -4.28 -7.29 -0.64
C CYS A 59 -5.57 -6.69 -0.08
N ARG A 60 -5.70 -6.64 1.25
CA ARG A 60 -6.81 -5.95 1.92
C ARG A 60 -6.47 -4.47 2.12
N ALA A 61 -6.59 -3.69 1.04
CA ALA A 61 -6.28 -2.25 1.04
C ALA A 61 -7.45 -1.40 0.51
N ALA A 62 -7.83 -0.38 1.27
CA ALA A 62 -8.70 0.70 0.82
C ALA A 62 -7.83 1.86 0.30
N LEU A 63 -8.19 2.42 -0.85
CA LEU A 63 -7.45 3.49 -1.52
C LEU A 63 -8.25 4.79 -1.49
N HIS A 64 -7.60 5.88 -1.07
CA HIS A 64 -8.22 7.19 -0.92
C HIS A 64 -7.43 8.25 -1.69
N LEU A 65 -8.12 9.06 -2.50
CA LEU A 65 -7.55 10.27 -3.10
C LEU A 65 -7.60 11.38 -2.05
N MET A 66 -6.47 11.63 -1.41
CA MET A 66 -6.36 12.58 -0.30
C MET A 66 -4.98 13.22 -0.28
N ASP A 67 -4.92 14.46 0.16
CA ASP A 67 -3.69 15.10 0.59
C ASP A 67 -3.40 14.72 2.06
N ALA A 68 -2.12 14.65 2.42
CA ALA A 68 -1.65 14.21 3.74
C ALA A 68 -1.11 15.35 4.63
N GLU A 69 -1.29 16.60 4.21
CA GLU A 69 -0.99 17.81 5.00
C GLU A 69 -1.87 17.97 6.25
#